data_AF-A0A9P1GZR0-F1
#
_entry.id   AF-A0A9P1GZR0-F1
#
_cell.length_a   1.000
_cell.length_b   1.000
_cell.length_c   1.000
_cell.angle_alpha   90.00
_cell.angle_beta   90.00
_cell.angle_gamma   90.00
#
_symmetry.space_group_name_H-M   'P 1'
#
loop_
_entity.id
_entity.type
_entity.pdbx_description
1 polymer ?
#
loop_
_entity_poly.entity_id
_entity_poly.type
_entity_poly.pdbx_seq_one_letter_code
_entity_poly.pdbx_strand_id
1 'polypeptide(L)'
;MPDSCEVGDLSGKYGMVAGDMILSGFLDMYTSMNPNNVAFVGNRSLILHNYAGERIACANFKPLKLSPDQTCVEDPWLSGRKRKQSQSQLRAKQVKMNQ
;
A
#
# COMPACT_ATOMS: atom_id res chain seq x y z
N MET A 1 -4.53 -5.03 20.33
CA MET A 1 -5.96 -5.07 20.00
C MET A 1 -6.14 -4.33 18.69
N PRO A 2 -6.73 -4.93 17.65
CA PRO A 2 -6.91 -4.27 16.34
C PRO A 2 -7.95 -3.13 16.37
N ASP A 3 -8.85 -3.13 17.36
CA ASP A 3 -9.96 -2.16 17.48
C ASP A 3 -9.57 -0.81 18.09
N SER A 4 -8.34 -0.66 18.60
CA SER A 4 -7.84 0.61 19.15
C SER A 4 -6.99 1.41 18.15
N CYS A 5 -6.75 0.87 16.96
CA CYS A 5 -5.94 1.53 15.93
C CYS A 5 -6.84 2.31 14.97
N GLU A 6 -6.34 3.44 14.47
CA GLU A 6 -7.03 4.20 13.42
C GLU A 6 -7.31 3.31 12.22
N VAL A 7 -8.48 3.47 11.57
CA VAL A 7 -8.87 2.67 10.39
C VAL A 7 -7.78 2.74 9.29
N GLY A 8 -7.10 3.87 9.17
CA GLY A 8 -6.00 4.08 8.22
C GLY A 8 -4.62 3.57 8.64
N ASP A 9 -4.41 3.05 9.85
CA ASP A 9 -3.10 2.57 10.32
C ASP A 9 -2.83 1.13 9.86
N LEU A 10 -2.40 0.99 8.61
CA LEU A 10 -2.12 -0.32 8.02
C LEU A 10 -0.91 -1.00 8.67
N SER A 11 0.11 -0.25 9.07
CA SER A 11 1.28 -0.85 9.75
C SER A 11 1.01 -1.28 11.18
N GLY A 12 0.09 -0.62 11.88
CA GLY A 12 -0.41 -1.10 13.16
C GLY A 12 -1.20 -2.41 13.06
N LYS A 13 -1.90 -2.63 11.93
CA LYS A 13 -2.71 -3.84 11.69
C LYS A 13 -1.90 -5.01 11.13
N TYR A 14 -1.08 -4.77 10.11
CA TYR A 14 -0.41 -5.82 9.31
C TYR A 14 1.11 -5.86 9.50
N GLY A 15 1.65 -4.99 10.36
CA GLY A 15 3.08 -4.89 10.62
C GLY A 15 3.80 -3.86 9.74
N MET A 16 5.05 -3.58 10.12
CA MET A 16 5.89 -2.66 9.37
C MET A 16 6.46 -3.33 8.13
N VAL A 17 6.64 -2.54 7.08
CA VAL A 17 7.16 -3.01 5.81
C VAL A 17 8.69 -2.86 5.81
N ALA A 18 9.44 -3.91 5.46
CA ALA A 18 10.91 -3.86 5.41
C ALA A 18 11.42 -4.35 4.05
N GLY A 19 12.51 -3.76 3.55
CA GLY A 19 13.12 -4.09 2.26
C GLY A 19 12.95 -3.04 1.17
N ASP A 20 13.81 -3.11 0.15
CA ASP A 20 13.85 -2.21 -1.02
C ASP A 20 12.64 -2.37 -1.93
N MET A 21 12.16 -3.60 -2.07
CA MET A 21 11.02 -3.98 -2.90
C MET A 21 10.13 -4.92 -2.10
N ILE A 22 8.87 -4.55 -1.94
CA ILE A 22 7.88 -5.35 -1.22
C ILE A 22 6.69 -5.58 -2.12
N LEU A 23 6.26 -6.82 -2.19
CA LEU A 23 4.98 -7.24 -2.74
C LEU A 23 4.24 -8.02 -1.65
N SER A 24 3.11 -7.50 -1.19
CA SER A 24 2.30 -8.13 -0.15
C SER A 24 0.84 -7.80 -0.38
N GLY A 25 -0.03 -8.76 -0.08
CA GLY A 25 -1.48 -8.60 -0.14
C GLY A 25 -2.09 -8.86 1.23
N PHE A 26 -3.01 -8.00 1.65
CA PHE A 26 -3.72 -8.13 2.92
C PHE A 26 -5.21 -7.93 2.68
N LEU A 27 -6.00 -8.60 3.51
CA LEU A 27 -7.44 -8.44 3.53
C LEU A 27 -7.83 -7.51 4.69
N ASP A 28 -8.23 -6.27 4.37
CA ASP A 28 -8.65 -5.27 5.37
C ASP A 28 -10.17 -5.19 5.50
N MET A 29 -10.67 -5.57 6.67
CA MET A 29 -12.10 -5.59 7.02
C MET A 29 -12.64 -4.25 7.50
N TYR A 30 -11.77 -3.26 7.73
CA TYR A 30 -12.13 -1.97 8.32
C TYR A 30 -12.20 -0.85 7.28
N THR A 31 -11.40 -0.94 6.22
CA THR A 31 -11.44 0.03 5.11
C THR A 31 -12.59 -0.26 4.14
N SER A 32 -13.18 0.79 3.56
CA SER A 32 -14.32 0.66 2.65
C SER A 32 -14.05 1.26 1.26
N MET A 33 -14.61 0.63 0.23
CA MET A 33 -14.69 1.18 -1.13
C MET A 33 -16.06 1.81 -1.45
N ASN A 34 -17.00 1.80 -0.48
CA ASN A 34 -18.29 2.49 -0.61
C ASN A 34 -18.13 3.98 -0.25
N PRO A 35 -18.40 4.93 -1.16
CA PRO A 35 -18.29 6.38 -0.91
C PRO A 35 -19.17 6.91 0.23
N ASN A 36 -20.25 6.20 0.57
CA ASN A 36 -21.17 6.59 1.63
C ASN A 36 -20.74 6.07 3.02
N ASN A 37 -19.65 5.31 3.10
CA ASN A 37 -19.11 4.80 4.36
C ASN A 37 -18.05 5.77 4.91
N VAL A 38 -18.03 6.00 6.22
CA VAL A 38 -17.03 6.83 6.90
C VAL A 38 -15.59 6.31 6.71
N ALA A 39 -15.43 5.00 6.51
CA ALA A 39 -14.15 4.35 6.23
C ALA A 39 -13.77 4.34 4.74
N PHE A 40 -14.42 5.16 3.92
CA PHE A 40 -14.13 5.24 2.49
C PHE A 40 -12.71 5.71 2.21
N VAL A 41 -11.94 4.90 1.48
CA VAL A 41 -10.53 5.21 1.15
C VAL A 41 -10.36 5.92 -0.20
N GLY A 42 -11.37 5.92 -1.07
CA GLY A 42 -11.20 6.38 -2.46
C GLY A 42 -10.94 7.89 -2.61
N ASN A 43 -11.20 8.69 -1.58
CA ASN A 43 -10.86 10.11 -1.51
C ASN A 43 -9.69 10.42 -0.55
N ARG A 44 -8.95 9.38 -0.14
CA ARG A 44 -7.81 9.47 0.78
C ARG A 44 -6.48 9.30 0.05
N SER A 45 -5.40 9.36 0.80
CA SER A 45 -4.04 9.12 0.34
C SER A 45 -3.33 8.11 1.23
N LEU A 46 -2.41 7.34 0.63
CA LEU A 46 -1.49 6.46 1.31
C LEU A 46 -0.18 7.21 1.59
N ILE A 47 0.34 7.12 2.81
CA ILE A 47 1.57 7.75 3.26
C ILE A 47 2.54 6.69 3.76
N LEU A 48 3.77 6.74 3.27
CA LEU A 48 4.88 5.94 3.75
C LEU A 48 5.74 6.78 4.68
N HIS A 49 6.02 6.25 5.87
CA HIS A 49 6.95 6.81 6.83
C HIS A 49 8.24 5.98 6.89
N ASN A 50 9.37 6.63 7.11
CA ASN A 50 10.60 5.94 7.48
C ASN A 50 10.56 5.51 8.97
N TYR A 51 11.60 4.82 9.41
CA TYR A 51 11.74 4.37 10.81
C TYR A 51 11.79 5.52 11.83
N ALA A 52 12.14 6.73 11.40
CA ALA A 52 12.15 7.94 12.22
C ALA A 52 10.76 8.62 12.28
N GLY A 53 9.76 8.08 11.57
CA GLY A 53 8.40 8.63 11.52
C GLY A 53 8.20 9.74 10.49
N GLU A 54 9.21 10.05 9.67
CA GLU A 54 9.12 11.08 8.64
C GLU A 54 8.45 10.56 7.38
N ARG A 55 7.66 11.40 6.70
CA ARG A 55 7.00 11.07 5.44
C ARG A 55 8.02 11.00 4.30
N ILE A 56 8.14 9.84 3.65
CA ILE A 56 9.07 9.62 2.54
C ILE A 56 8.37 9.52 1.18
N ALA A 57 7.08 9.19 1.16
CA ALA A 57 6.28 9.16 -0.05
C ALA A 57 4.78 9.27 0.28
N CYS A 58 4.00 9.76 -0.69
CA CYS A 58 2.55 9.73 -0.63
C CYS A 58 1.94 9.43 -2.00
N ALA A 59 0.74 8.87 -2.02
CA ALA A 59 -0.02 8.59 -3.23
C ALA A 59 -1.53 8.72 -2.99
N ASN A 60 -2.26 9.22 -3.98
CA ASN A 60 -3.72 9.31 -3.92
C ASN A 60 -4.37 8.07 -4.54
N PHE A 61 -5.50 7.63 -3.98
CA PHE A 61 -6.31 6.60 -4.63
C PHE A 61 -7.02 7.19 -5.86
N LYS A 62 -7.06 6.41 -6.94
CA LYS A 62 -7.83 6.72 -8.15
C LYS A 62 -8.62 5.48 -8.56
N PRO A 63 -9.85 5.64 -9.08
CA PRO A 63 -10.59 4.53 -9.63
C PRO A 63 -9.78 3.86 -10.73
N LEU A 64 -9.70 2.53 -10.69
CA LEU A 64 -9.14 1.78 -11.79
C LEU A 64 -10.09 1.94 -12.99
N LYS A 65 -9.59 2.55 -14.06
CA LYS A 65 -10.26 2.49 -15.35
C LYS A 65 -9.86 1.17 -15.99
N LEU A 66 -10.60 0.11 -15.69
CA LEU A 66 -10.47 -1.11 -16.46
C LEU A 66 -11.13 -0.84 -17.81
N SER A 67 -10.36 -0.91 -18.90
CA SER A 67 -10.98 -1.19 -20.19
C SER A 67 -11.58 -2.59 -20.09
N PRO A 68 -12.70 -2.88 -20.79
CA PRO A 68 -13.31 -4.22 -20.78
C PRO A 68 -12.36 -5.37 -21.19
N ASP A 69 -11.18 -5.04 -21.74
CA ASP A 69 -10.17 -5.97 -22.23
C ASP A 69 -8.95 -6.15 -21.29
N GLN A 70 -8.93 -5.48 -20.12
CA GLN A 70 -7.90 -5.68 -19.09
C GLN A 70 -8.41 -6.50 -17.92
N THR A 71 -8.85 -7.72 -18.21
CA THR A 71 -8.68 -8.82 -17.25
C THR A 71 -7.20 -9.18 -17.16
N CYS A 72 -6.77 -9.77 -16.04
CA CYS A 72 -5.40 -10.19 -15.78
C CYS A 72 -4.84 -11.08 -16.91
N VAL A 73 -4.28 -10.47 -17.96
CA VAL A 73 -3.40 -11.13 -18.92
C VAL A 73 -1.99 -11.03 -18.36
N GLU A 74 -1.34 -12.19 -18.23
CA GLU A 74 0.07 -12.25 -17.89
C GLU A 74 0.88 -11.46 -18.92
N ASP A 75 1.67 -10.50 -18.45
CA ASP A 75 2.44 -9.60 -19.31
C ASP A 75 3.63 -10.38 -19.96
N PRO A 76 3.67 -10.59 -21.29
CA PRO A 76 4.72 -11.40 -21.93
C PRO A 76 6.12 -10.78 -21.84
N TRP A 77 6.22 -9.50 -21.45
CA TRP A 77 7.48 -8.76 -21.32
C TRP A 77 8.21 -8.94 -19.98
N LEU A 78 7.77 -9.89 -19.14
CA LEU A 78 8.51 -10.30 -17.93
C LEU A 78 9.49 -11.45 -18.16
N SER A 79 9.81 -11.77 -19.41
CA SER A 79 10.93 -12.63 -19.79
C SER A 79 12.26 -11.86 -19.78
N GLY A 80 12.81 -11.65 -18.58
CA GLY A 80 14.26 -11.54 -18.39
C GLY A 80 14.89 -10.15 -18.43
N ARG A 81 14.77 -9.39 -17.34
CA ARG A 81 15.84 -8.47 -16.92
C ARG A 81 16.07 -8.57 -15.41
N LYS A 82 17.15 -9.24 -15.01
CA LYS A 82 17.65 -9.20 -13.64
C LYS A 82 18.37 -7.86 -13.42
N ARG A 83 17.71 -6.89 -12.78
CA ARG A 83 18.40 -5.74 -12.19
C ARG A 83 19.08 -6.20 -10.90
N LYS A 84 20.41 -6.15 -10.86
CA LYS A 84 21.17 -6.25 -9.62
C LYS A 84 20.93 -4.98 -8.81
N GLN A 85 20.19 -5.08 -7.73
CA GLN A 85 20.06 -3.99 -6.76
C GLN A 85 20.94 -4.32 -5.56
N SER A 86 21.92 -3.44 -5.33
CA SER A 86 22.76 -3.43 -4.14
C SER A 86 21.87 -3.30 -2.92
N GLN A 87 21.89 -4.31 -2.04
CA GLN A 87 21.15 -4.30 -0.79
C GLN A 87 21.80 -3.29 0.17
N SER A 88 21.25 -2.08 0.20
CA SER A 88 21.40 -1.22 1.38
C SER A 88 20.25 -1.54 2.31
N GLN A 89 20.56 -2.11 3.48
CA GLN A 89 19.59 -2.47 4.53
C GLN A 89 18.49 -1.43 4.71
N LEU A 90 17.27 -1.73 4.22
CA LEU A 90 16.13 -0.85 4.45
C LEU A 90 15.49 -1.15 5.79
N ARG A 91 15.50 -0.12 6.61
CA ARG A 91 14.81 -0.04 7.89
C ARG A 91 13.30 -0.11 7.68
N ALA A 92 12.60 -0.62 8.70
CA ALA A 92 11.16 -0.73 8.73
C ALA A 92 10.47 0.60 8.37
N LYS A 93 9.44 0.52 7.52
CA LYS A 93 8.61 1.62 7.03
C LYS A 93 7.19 1.41 7.54
N GLN A 94 6.56 2.50 7.96
CA GLN A 94 5.15 2.47 8.35
C GLN A 94 4.26 2.99 7.23
N VAL A 95 3.14 2.32 7.01
CA VAL A 95 2.13 2.64 6.01
C VAL A 95 0.88 3.11 6.72
N LYS A 96 0.45 4.35 6.44
CA LYS A 96 -0.76 4.94 7.03
C LYS A 96 -1.56 5.68 5.97
N MET A 97 -2.89 5.68 6.06
CA MET A 97 -3.73 6.55 5.25
C MET A 97 -3.91 7.91 5.92
N ASN A 98 -4.10 8.97 5.15
CA ASN A 98 -4.54 10.23 5.73
C ASN A 98 -6.00 10.12 6.19
N GLN A 99 -6.31 10.74 7.32
CA GLN A 99 -7.66 10.86 7.85
C GLN A 99 -8.38 12.08 7.27
#